data_AF-F9N4K9-F1
#
_entry.id   AF-F9N4K9-F1
#
_cell.length_a   1.000
_cell.length_b   1.000
_cell.length_c   1.000
_cell.angle_alpha   90.00
_cell.angle_beta   90.00
_cell.angle_gamma   90.00
#
_symmetry.space_group_name_H-M   'P 1'
#
loop_
_entity.id
_entity.type
_entity.pdbx_description
1 polymer ?
#
loop_
_entity_poly.entity_id
_entity_poly.type
_entity_poly.pdbx_seq_one_letter_code
_entity_poly.pdbx_strand_id
1 'polypeptide(L)'
;MKEILGFHLHHCPYCANAFRAIEELQAENPAFKEIKINWVEDQDAVELFKTHPYEYYPNLWFDLDKQYEAQPGESYEQTKSLIKAVFEKAIQ
;
A
#
# COMPACT_ATOMS: atom_id res chain seq x y z
N MET A 1 6.51 0.76 15.19
CA MET A 1 5.43 1.01 14.21
C MET A 1 5.96 1.97 13.16
N LYS A 2 6.06 1.49 11.93
CA LYS A 2 6.49 2.31 10.79
C LYS A 2 5.30 3.01 10.15
N GLU A 3 5.48 4.26 9.74
CA GLU A 3 4.50 4.94 8.90
C GLU A 3 4.57 4.38 7.48
N ILE A 4 3.40 4.19 6.86
CA ILE A 4 3.31 3.68 5.50
C ILE A 4 2.85 4.81 4.60
N LEU A 5 3.63 5.10 3.55
CA LEU A 5 3.22 5.98 2.48
C LEU A 5 2.66 5.13 1.35
N GLY A 6 1.40 5.34 0.97
CA GLY A 6 0.74 4.62 -0.10
C GLY A 6 0.41 5.55 -1.25
N PHE A 7 0.68 5.15 -2.48
CA PHE A 7 0.25 5.89 -3.66
C PHE A 7 -0.90 5.16 -4.34
N HIS A 8 -1.93 5.90 -4.75
CA HIS A 8 -3.09 5.38 -5.44
C HIS A 8 -3.54 6.29 -6.57
N LEU A 9 -4.39 5.71 -7.43
CA LEU A 9 -5.03 6.43 -8.52
C LEU A 9 -6.54 6.28 -8.41
N HIS A 10 -7.29 7.38 -8.50
CA HIS A 10 -8.74 7.31 -8.64
C HIS A 10 -9.13 6.47 -9.85
N HIS A 11 -10.14 5.62 -9.68
CA HIS A 11 -10.62 4.68 -10.70
C HIS A 11 -9.68 3.49 -11.01
N CYS A 12 -8.68 3.20 -10.16
CA CYS A 12 -7.85 2.00 -10.32
C CYS A 12 -8.48 0.77 -9.62
N PRO A 13 -8.77 -0.34 -10.35
CA PRO A 13 -9.35 -1.55 -9.76
C PRO A 13 -8.39 -2.25 -8.78
N TYR A 14 -7.08 -2.18 -9.02
CA TYR A 14 -6.08 -2.73 -8.10
C TYR A 14 -6.00 -1.94 -6.79
N CYS A 15 -6.21 -0.62 -6.83
CA CYS A 15 -6.26 0.21 -5.62
C CYS A 15 -7.47 -0.17 -4.77
N ALA A 16 -8.63 -0.39 -5.38
CA ALA A 16 -9.82 -0.87 -4.67
C ALA A 16 -9.59 -2.23 -3.99
N ASN A 17 -8.89 -3.15 -4.68
CA ASN A 17 -8.49 -4.43 -4.09
C ASN A 17 -7.55 -4.25 -2.89
N ALA A 18 -6.56 -3.36 -2.98
CA ALA A 18 -5.64 -3.10 -1.88
C ALA A 18 -6.37 -2.48 -0.68
N PHE A 19 -7.26 -1.50 -0.89
CA PHE A 19 -8.05 -0.93 0.20
C PHE A 19 -8.90 -1.98 0.90
N ARG A 20 -9.60 -2.83 0.13
CA ARG A 20 -10.38 -3.94 0.69
C ARG A 20 -9.50 -4.91 1.48
N ALA A 21 -8.34 -5.28 0.93
CA ALA A 21 -7.39 -6.16 1.61
C ALA A 21 -6.89 -5.56 2.93
N ILE A 22 -6.61 -4.25 2.96
CA ILE A 22 -6.17 -3.53 4.17
C ILE A 22 -7.27 -3.53 5.23
N GLU A 23 -8.50 -3.20 4.85
CA GLU A 23 -9.65 -3.22 5.77
C GLU A 23 -9.86 -4.62 6.37
N GLU A 24 -9.79 -5.67 5.56
CA GLU A 24 -9.89 -7.05 6.02
C GLU A 24 -8.75 -7.41 6.99
N LEU A 25 -7.50 -7.07 6.66
CA LEU A 25 -6.35 -7.34 7.52
C LEU A 25 -6.44 -6.61 8.86
N GLN A 26 -6.89 -5.34 8.85
CA GLN A 26 -7.15 -4.56 10.06
C GLN A 26 -8.31 -5.13 10.88
N ALA A 27 -9.33 -5.69 10.23
CA ALA A 27 -10.44 -6.36 10.93
C ALA A 27 -10.00 -7.69 11.56
N GLU A 28 -9.15 -8.45 10.86
CA GLU A 28 -8.63 -9.75 11.31
C GLU A 28 -7.62 -9.63 12.47
N ASN A 29 -6.79 -8.58 12.48
CA ASN A 29 -5.75 -8.41 13.49
C ASN A 29 -5.78 -7.01 14.14
N PRO A 30 -6.08 -6.92 15.45
CA PRO A 30 -6.07 -5.65 16.18
C PRO A 30 -4.73 -4.89 16.09
N ALA A 31 -3.60 -5.59 16.00
CA ALA A 31 -2.28 -4.94 15.88
C ALA A 31 -2.14 -4.17 14.55
N PHE A 32 -2.80 -4.64 13.48
CA PHE A 32 -2.80 -3.95 12.20
C PHE A 32 -3.68 -2.70 12.19
N LYS A 33 -4.64 -2.57 13.13
CA LYS A 33 -5.47 -1.34 13.25
C LYS A 33 -4.67 -0.11 13.66
N GLU A 34 -3.53 -0.31 14.32
CA GLU A 34 -2.64 0.79 14.69
C GLU A 34 -1.81 1.30 13.50
N ILE A 35 -1.74 0.53 12.41
CA ILE A 35 -1.04 0.93 11.19
C ILE A 35 -1.83 2.03 10.50
N LYS A 36 -1.17 3.18 10.32
CA LYS A 36 -1.67 4.28 9.51
C LYS A 36 -0.98 4.28 8.15
N ILE A 37 -1.78 4.38 7.11
CA ILE A 37 -1.31 4.54 5.72
C ILE A 37 -1.70 5.93 5.26
N ASN A 38 -0.69 6.73 4.91
CA ASN A 38 -0.87 8.04 4.29
C ASN A 38 -1.02 7.82 2.79
N TRP A 39 -2.24 7.97 2.29
CA TRP A 39 -2.54 7.81 0.87
C TRP A 39 -2.31 9.12 0.12
N VAL A 40 -1.55 9.04 -0.96
CA VAL A 40 -1.27 10.14 -1.89
C VAL A 40 -1.85 9.79 -3.25
N GLU A 41 -2.63 10.72 -3.80
CA GLU A 41 -3.14 10.61 -5.17
C GLU A 41 -2.08 11.07 -6.18
N ASP A 42 -1.98 10.38 -7.32
CA ASP A 42 -1.00 10.66 -8.40
C ASP A 42 -0.87 12.15 -8.77
N GLN A 43 -1.98 12.89 -8.79
CA GLN A 43 -2.00 14.32 -9.15
C GLN A 43 -1.18 15.18 -8.18
N ASP A 44 -1.04 14.74 -6.93
CA ASP A 44 -0.27 15.41 -5.88
C ASP A 44 1.16 14.82 -5.73
N ALA A 45 1.47 13.74 -6.46
CA ALA A 45 2.71 12.99 -6.31
C ALA A 45 3.91 13.56 -7.09
N VAL A 46 3.77 14.67 -7.83
CA VAL A 46 4.82 15.20 -8.73
C VAL A 46 6.17 15.40 -8.03
N GLU A 47 6.17 15.93 -6.80
CA GLU A 47 7.40 16.08 -6.02
C GLU A 47 7.87 14.77 -5.40
N LEU A 48 6.92 13.94 -4.94
CA LEU A 48 7.20 12.66 -4.31
C LEU A 48 7.73 11.61 -5.29
N PHE A 49 7.39 11.71 -6.58
CA PHE A 49 7.88 10.81 -7.63
C PHE A 49 9.40 10.91 -7.80
N LYS A 50 10.00 12.08 -7.50
CA LYS A 50 11.46 12.26 -7.54
C LYS A 50 12.17 11.39 -6.51
N THR A 51 11.53 11.14 -5.37
CA THR A 51 12.07 10.36 -4.25
C THR A 51 11.51 8.92 -4.19
N HIS A 52 10.34 8.68 -4.78
CA HIS A 52 9.64 7.40 -4.79
C HIS A 52 9.32 6.98 -6.23
N PRO A 53 10.31 6.48 -6.99
CA PRO A 53 10.07 6.01 -8.34
C PRO A 53 9.25 4.71 -8.31
N TYR A 54 8.06 4.75 -8.91
CA TYR A 54 7.19 3.58 -9.10
C TYR A 54 6.65 3.55 -10.54
N GLU A 55 6.27 2.37 -10.99
CA GLU A 55 5.69 2.09 -12.31
C GLU A 55 4.19 1.80 -12.21
N TYR A 56 3.73 1.25 -11.08
CA TYR A 56 2.36 0.75 -10.93
C TYR A 56 1.67 1.21 -9.63
N TYR A 57 0.34 1.18 -9.71
CA TYR A 57 -0.57 1.50 -8.60
C TYR A 57 -1.39 0.28 -8.21
N PRO A 58 -1.68 0.07 -6.91
CA PRO A 58 -1.14 0.82 -5.77
C PRO A 58 0.29 0.40 -5.42
N ASN A 59 1.00 1.25 -4.69
CA ASN A 59 2.30 0.92 -4.11
C ASN A 59 2.42 1.47 -2.68
N LEU A 60 3.25 0.84 -1.85
CA LEU A 60 3.46 1.14 -0.43
C LEU A 60 4.95 1.25 -0.11
N TRP A 61 5.29 2.23 0.72
CA TRP A 61 6.66 2.59 1.07
C TRP A 61 6.82 2.78 2.58
N PHE A 62 8.01 2.49 3.08
CA PHE A 62 8.49 2.93 4.37
C PHE A 62 9.55 3.99 4.15
N ASP A 63 9.22 5.25 4.43
CA ASP A 63 10.04 6.38 4.01
C ASP A 63 10.39 6.23 2.52
N LEU A 64 11.66 6.02 2.19
CA LEU A 64 12.16 5.85 0.81
C LEU A 64 12.29 4.38 0.35
N ASP A 65 11.91 3.41 1.18
CA ASP A 65 12.06 1.97 0.89
C ASP A 65 10.73 1.35 0.41
N LYS A 66 10.69 0.95 -0.86
CA LYS A 66 9.50 0.36 -1.50
C LYS A 66 9.22 -1.03 -0.94
N GLN A 67 8.07 -1.20 -0.30
CA GLN A 67 7.67 -2.46 0.29
C GLN A 67 6.75 -3.29 -0.59
N TYR A 68 5.89 -2.62 -1.36
CA TYR A 68 4.92 -3.26 -2.23
C TYR A 68 4.61 -2.37 -3.43
N GLU A 69 4.37 -3.02 -4.56
CA GLU A 69 3.91 -2.40 -5.78
C GLU A 69 3.13 -3.44 -6.56
N ALA A 70 1.87 -3.15 -6.83
CA ALA A 70 1.00 -4.04 -7.57
C ALA A 70 1.54 -4.30 -8.97
N GLN A 71 1.31 -5.49 -9.50
CA GLN A 71 1.73 -5.86 -10.84
C GLN A 71 0.52 -6.14 -11.74
N PRO A 72 0.60 -5.88 -13.06
CA PRO A 72 -0.44 -6.27 -13.99
C PRO A 72 -0.72 -7.79 -13.91
N GLY A 73 -1.98 -8.15 -13.68
CA GLY A 73 -2.38 -9.56 -13.52
C GLY A 73 -2.24 -10.10 -12.10
N GLU A 74 -1.88 -9.26 -11.12
CA GLU A 74 -1.91 -9.64 -9.70
C GLU A 74 -3.36 -9.90 -9.25
N SER A 75 -3.57 -11.08 -8.67
CA SER A 75 -4.86 -11.48 -8.12
C SER A 75 -5.09 -10.83 -6.74
N TYR A 76 -6.36 -10.75 -6.33
CA TYR A 76 -6.72 -10.24 -5.00
C TYR A 76 -5.99 -10.95 -3.85
N GLU A 77 -5.88 -12.28 -3.91
CA GLU A 77 -5.21 -13.07 -2.87
C GLU A 77 -3.71 -12.74 -2.79
N GLN A 78 -3.07 -12.50 -3.94
CA GLN A 78 -1.68 -12.06 -3.99
C GLN A 78 -1.54 -10.65 -3.40
N THR A 79 -2.40 -9.72 -3.80
CA THR A 79 -2.44 -8.35 -3.23
C THR A 79 -2.57 -8.39 -1.71
N LYS A 80 -3.54 -9.16 -1.18
CA LYS A 80 -3.77 -9.27 0.26
C LYS A 80 -2.57 -9.89 0.99
N SER A 81 -1.99 -10.96 0.45
CA SER A 81 -0.82 -11.62 1.02
C SER A 81 0.42 -10.69 1.07
N LEU A 82 0.67 -9.95 -0.01
CA LEU A 82 1.80 -9.02 -0.10
C LEU A 82 1.62 -7.83 0.85
N ILE A 83 0.43 -7.23 0.90
CA ILE A 83 0.12 -6.15 1.84
C ILE A 83 0.25 -6.63 3.29
N LYS A 84 -0.20 -7.85 3.60
CA LYS A 84 -0.03 -8.46 4.91
C LYS A 84 1.44 -8.53 5.31
N ALA A 85 2.32 -8.94 4.41
CA ALA A 85 3.76 -8.97 4.67
C ALA A 85 4.32 -7.57 4.95
N VAL A 86 3.82 -6.52 4.29
CA VAL A 86 4.16 -5.13 4.61
C VAL A 86 3.69 -4.78 6.03
N PHE A 87 2.47 -5.15 6.40
CA PHE A 87 1.94 -4.86 7.73
C PHE A 87 2.70 -5.56 8.85
N GLU A 88 3.06 -6.83 8.65
CA GLU A 88 3.90 -7.59 9.57
C GLU A 88 5.26 -6.90 9.78
N LYS A 89 5.89 -6.39 8.71
CA LYS A 89 7.12 -5.60 8.81
C LYS A 89 6.91 -4.24 9.49
N ALA A 90 5.72 -3.65 9.38
CA ALA A 90 5.44 -2.33 9.96
C ALA A 90 5.25 -2.38 11.47
N ILE A 91 4.76 -3.51 12.00
CA ILE A 91 4.56 -3.73 13.45
C ILE A 91 5.76 -4.37 14.14
N GLN A 92 6.72 -4.90 13.37
CA GLN A 92 7.99 -5.41 13.87
C GLN A 92 8.92 -4.28 14.34
#